data_AF-Q8GTT8-F1
#
_entry.id   AF-Q8GTT8-F1
#
_cell.length_a   1.000
_cell.length_b   1.000
_cell.length_c   1.000
_cell.angle_alpha   90.00
_cell.angle_beta   90.00
_cell.angle_gamma   90.00
#
_symmetry.space_group_name_H-M   'P 1'
#
loop_
_entity.id
_entity.type
_entity.pdbx_description
1 polymer ?
#
loop_
_entity_poly.entity_id
_entity_poly.type
_entity_poly.pdbx_seq_one_letter_code
_entity_poly.pdbx_strand_id
1 'polypeptide(L)' 'FHLYDQCREFLLQVQNLARERGHKCPTKVTNQVFRYAKEAGASYINKPK' A
#
# COMPACT_ATOMS: atom_id res chain seq x y z
N PHE A 1 6.05 -2.46 15.47
CA PHE A 1 4.61 -2.72 15.31
C PHE A 1 3.93 -1.67 14.43
N HIS A 2 4.14 -0.37 14.64
CA HIS A 2 3.49 0.71 13.87
C HIS A 2 3.63 0.65 12.33
N LEU A 3 4.77 0.22 11.80
CA LEU A 3 4.99 0.10 10.35
C LEU A 3 4.01 -0.86 9.64
N TYR A 4 3.60 -1.94 10.32
CA TYR A 4 2.64 -2.90 9.76
C TYR A 4 1.23 -2.32 9.67
N ASP A 5 0.83 -1.51 10.67
CA ASP A 5 -0.45 -0.83 10.67
C ASP A 5 -0.51 0.22 9.56
N GLN A 6 0.56 0.99 9.36
CA GLN A 6 0.65 1.94 8.25
C GLN A 6 0.63 1.24 6.88
N CYS A 7 1.33 0.10 6.73
CA CYS A 7 1.25 -0.70 5.51
C CYS A 7 -0.17 -1.22 5.24
N ARG A 8 -0.94 -1.52 6.30
CA ARG A 8 -2.34 -1.92 6.19
C ARG A 8 -3.22 -0.77 5.72
N GLU A 9 -3.00 0.45 6.21
CA GLU A 9 -3.72 1.65 5.73
C GLU A 9 -3.46 1.90 4.24
N PHE A 10 -2.20 1.84 3.81
CA PHE A 10 -1.86 1.97 2.39
C PHE A 10 -2.46 0.84 1.54
N LEU A 11 -2.53 -0.38 2.06
CA LEU A 11 -3.21 -1.47 1.37
C LEU A 11 -4.69 -1.14 1.15
N LEU A 12 -5.39 -0.63 2.17
CA LEU A 12 -6.80 -0.23 2.04
C LEU A 12 -7.00 0.87 1.00
N GLN A 13 -6.11 1.88 0.98
CA GLN A 13 -6.15 2.95 -0.03
C GLN A 13 -5.95 2.41 -1.45
N VAL A 14 -4.97 1.53 -1.66
CA VAL A 14 -4.75 0.88 -2.97
C VAL A 14 -5.93 0.00 -3.35
N GLN A 15 -6.56 -0.69 -2.41
CA GLN A 15 -7.77 -1.49 -2.65
C GLN A 15 -8.97 -0.63 -3.06
N ASN A 16 -9.19 0.52 -2.42
CA ASN A 16 -10.23 1.48 -2.81
C ASN A 16 -10.01 1.96 -4.24
N LEU A 17 -8.79 2.41 -4.54
CA LEU A 17 -8.42 2.90 -5.88
C LEU A 17 -8.56 1.82 -6.96
N ALA A 18 -8.17 0.58 -6.65
CA ALA A 18 -8.31 -0.53 -7.58
C ALA A 18 -9.78 -0.85 -7.88
N ARG A 19 -10.65 -0.81 -6.85
CA ARG A 19 -12.11 -1.02 -7.02
C ARG A 19 -12.74 0.09 -7.86
N GLU A 20 -12.42 1.35 -7.58
CA GLU A 20 -12.95 2.50 -8.33
C GLU A 20 -12.56 2.46 -9.81
N ARG A 21 -11.36 1.97 -10.12
CA ARG A 21 -10.85 1.86 -11.50
C ARG A 21 -11.24 0.54 -12.20
N GLY A 22 -11.93 -0.38 -11.51
CA GLY A 22 -12.23 -1.71 -12.05
C GLY A 22 -11.01 -2.62 -12.24
N HIS A 23 -9.91 -2.33 -11.55
CA HIS A 23 -8.67 -3.11 -11.59
C HIS A 23 -8.70 -4.24 -10.55
N LYS A 24 -7.86 -5.25 -10.76
CA LYS A 24 -7.68 -6.34 -9.78
C LYS A 24 -7.24 -5.78 -8.42
N CYS A 25 -8.07 -6.01 -7.41
CA CYS A 25 -7.85 -5.54 -6.04
C CYS A 25 -6.80 -6.42 -5.33
N PRO A 26 -5.72 -5.86 -4.74
CA PRO A 26 -4.72 -6.64 -4.02
C PRO A 26 -5.25 -7.09 -2.65
N THR A 27 -4.96 -8.32 -2.23
CA THR A 27 -5.40 -8.87 -0.92
C THR A 27 -4.29 -8.95 0.12
N LYS A 28 -3.04 -8.67 -0.27
CA LYS A 28 -1.85 -8.64 0.58
C LYS A 28 -1.06 -7.37 0.29
N VAL A 29 -0.16 -6.99 1.19
CA VAL A 29 0.82 -5.94 0.93
C VAL A 29 1.71 -6.38 -0.23
N THR A 30 1.71 -5.63 -1.33
CA THR A 30 2.49 -5.90 -2.55
C THR A 30 3.47 -4.76 -2.84
N ASN A 31 4.34 -4.93 -3.83
CA ASN A 31 5.22 -3.85 -4.32
C ASN A 31 4.45 -2.59 -4.76
N GLN A 32 3.17 -2.71 -5.15
CA GLN A 32 2.34 -1.56 -5.48
C GLN A 32 2.04 -0.72 -4.22
N VAL A 33 1.80 -1.38 -3.09
CA VAL A 33 1.55 -0.70 -1.80
C VAL A 33 2.79 0.06 -1.36
N PHE A 34 3.99 -0.52 -1.47
CA PHE A 34 5.25 0.16 -1.15
C PHE A 34 5.52 1.37 -2.06
N ARG A 35 5.24 1.25 -3.37
CA ARG A 35 5.37 2.38 -4.30
C ARG A 35 4.40 3.50 -3.94
N TYR A 36 3.14 3.16 -3.70
CA TYR A 36 2.12 4.12 -3.31
C TYR A 36 2.47 4.82 -1.99
N ALA A 37 2.95 4.09 -0.97
CA ALA A 37 3.41 4.68 0.28
C ALA A 37 4.55 5.69 0.06
N LYS A 38 5.51 5.38 -0.81
CA LYS A 38 6.61 6.29 -1.17
C LYS A 38 6.10 7.55 -1.87
N GLU A 39 5.16 7.42 -2.80
CA GLU A 39 4.51 8.54 -3.50
C GLU A 39 3.69 9.42 -2.54
N ALA A 40 3.08 8.82 -1.52
CA ALA A 40 2.34 9.52 -0.46
C ALA A 40 3.24 10.16 0.62
N GLY A 41 4.57 10.14 0.44
CA GLY A 41 5.53 10.75 1.36
C GLY A 41 6.01 9.86 2.51
N ALA A 42 5.53 8.61 2.62
CA ALA A 42 5.97 7.64 3.61
C ALA A 42 7.23 6.87 3.14
N SER A 43 8.31 7.61 2.84
CA SER A 43 9.57 7.04 2.31
C SER A 43 10.30 6.09 3.26
N TYR A 44 10.01 6.15 4.56
CA TYR A 44 10.51 5.23 5.58
C TYR A 44 9.88 3.83 5.49
N ILE A 45 8.76 3.68 4.79
CA ILE A 45 8.14 2.38 4.51
C ILE A 45 8.83 1.81 3.27
N ASN A 46 9.81 0.94 3.49
CA ASN A 46 10.48 0.19 2.43
C ASN A 46 10.17 -1.31 2.54
N LYS A 47 10.33 -2.00 1.42
CA LYS A 47 10.32 -3.46 1.42
C LYS A 47 11.51 -3.93 2.28
N PRO A 48 11.29 -4.78 3.30
CA PRO A 48 12.39 -5.32 4.08
C PRO A 48 13.38 -6.02 3.15
N LYS A 49 14.68 -5.78 3.36
CA LYS A 49 15.76 -6.50 2.68
C LYS A 49 15.70 -7.99 2.98
#